data_AF-A0A3T0E687-F1
#
_entry.id   AF-A0A3T0E687-F1
#
_cell.length_a   1.000
_cell.length_b   1.000
_cell.length_c   1.000
_cell.angle_alpha   90.00
_cell.angle_beta   90.00
_cell.angle_gamma   90.00
#
_symmetry.space_group_name_H-M   'P 1'
#
loop_
_entity.id
_entity.type
_entity.pdbx_description
1 polymer ?
#
loop_
_entity_poly.entity_id
_entity_poly.type
_entity_poly.pdbx_seq_one_letter_code
_entity_poly.pdbx_strand_id
1 'polypeptide(L)'
;MHSLIVEARNMKPVSKNPKQAQPEPPVCERIKRNIQLDSAQQAQAGRDWRRAEQSLVAIEAEIPALRAEVRRLETLSVLPHGPVPPRRPGRLVGVLQEVPGAGAAALASQLDNARSRLAQAERRRSTLQAEISQARNDLSRLERNMENNVAEFHATGCEGRPMNWVRQ
;
A
#
# COMPACT_ATOMS: atom_id res chain seq x y z
N MET A 1 64.13 43.82 -14.72
CA MET A 1 63.70 42.62 -13.97
C MET A 1 62.97 43.07 -12.72
N HIS A 2 61.72 42.63 -12.59
CA HIS A 2 60.84 42.58 -11.42
C HIS A 2 60.33 43.88 -10.76
N SER A 3 59.06 44.14 -11.10
CA SER A 3 58.03 44.89 -10.37
C SER A 3 57.88 44.46 -8.90
N LEU A 4 57.59 45.42 -8.02
CA LEU A 4 56.77 45.17 -6.83
C LEU A 4 55.81 46.34 -6.62
N ILE A 5 54.59 46.14 -7.14
CA ILE A 5 53.38 46.90 -6.84
C ILE A 5 52.95 46.50 -5.42
N VAL A 6 52.88 47.46 -4.50
CA VAL A 6 52.25 47.28 -3.19
C VAL A 6 50.76 47.54 -3.36
N GLU A 7 50.00 46.48 -3.61
CA GLU A 7 48.53 46.54 -3.69
C GLU A 7 47.93 46.17 -2.33
N ALA A 8 47.27 47.15 -1.70
CA ALA A 8 46.58 47.02 -0.44
C ALA A 8 45.41 46.02 -0.57
N ARG A 9 45.59 44.81 -0.03
CA ARG A 9 44.51 43.83 0.07
C ARG A 9 43.60 44.18 1.24
N ASN A 10 42.46 44.72 0.85
CA ASN A 10 41.21 44.84 1.59
C ASN A 10 40.79 43.49 2.20
N MET A 11 41.19 43.21 3.43
CA MET A 11 40.72 42.04 4.18
C MET A 11 39.44 42.40 4.93
N LYS A 12 38.29 42.07 4.34
CA LYS A 12 37.06 41.87 5.11
C LYS A 12 37.28 40.68 6.05
N PRO A 13 36.95 40.76 7.35
CA PRO A 13 36.95 39.58 8.19
C PRO A 13 35.89 38.61 7.66
N VAL A 14 36.34 37.42 7.25
CA VAL A 14 35.48 36.27 7.04
C VAL A 14 34.80 36.00 8.38
N SER A 15 33.54 36.40 8.49
CA SER A 15 32.65 35.95 9.54
C SER A 15 32.56 34.44 9.42
N LYS A 16 33.37 33.74 10.22
CA LYS A 16 33.25 32.31 10.45
C LYS A 16 31.91 32.12 11.12
N ASN A 17 30.90 31.84 10.32
CA ASN A 17 29.58 31.45 10.80
C ASN A 17 29.78 30.10 11.51
N PRO A 18 29.79 30.03 12.85
CA PRO A 18 29.80 28.74 13.51
C PRO A 18 28.39 28.21 13.32
N LYS A 19 28.20 27.33 12.34
CA LYS A 19 27.06 26.40 12.40
C LYS A 19 27.15 25.77 13.79
N GLN A 20 26.26 26.20 14.67
CA GLN A 20 26.09 25.70 16.01
C GLN A 20 25.98 24.18 15.89
N ALA A 21 27.08 23.48 16.19
CA ALA A 21 27.04 22.07 16.44
C ALA A 21 26.18 21.92 17.69
N GLN A 22 24.92 21.51 17.52
CA GLN A 22 24.11 21.16 18.66
C GLN A 22 24.88 20.09 19.45
N PRO A 23 25.04 20.26 20.78
CA PRO A 23 25.73 19.26 21.58
C PRO A 23 25.00 17.93 21.40
N GLU A 24 25.75 16.88 21.01
CA GLU A 24 25.15 15.56 20.88
C GLU A 24 24.48 15.19 22.20
N PRO A 25 23.24 14.67 22.16
CA PRO A 25 22.57 14.26 23.37
C PRO A 25 23.43 13.21 24.09
N PRO A 26 23.47 13.23 25.43
CA PRO A 26 24.18 12.20 26.18
C PRO A 26 23.69 10.81 25.76
N VAL A 27 24.61 9.85 25.70
CA VAL A 27 24.38 8.50 25.14
C VAL A 27 23.07 7.88 25.61
N CYS A 28 22.75 8.00 26.91
CA CYS A 28 21.50 7.52 27.46
C CYS A 28 20.24 8.17 26.84
N GLU A 29 20.23 9.47 26.59
CA GLU A 29 19.07 10.15 25.97
C GLU A 29 18.91 9.76 24.50
N ARG A 30 20.03 9.52 23.79
CA ARG A 30 19.99 8.99 22.42
C ARG A 30 19.37 7.61 22.38
N ILE A 31 19.85 6.68 23.23
CA ILE A 31 19.34 5.31 23.29
C ILE A 31 17.86 5.30 23.66
N LYS A 32 17.44 6.09 24.66
CA LYS A 32 16.02 6.23 25.03
C LYS A 32 15.17 6.71 23.86
N ARG A 33 15.63 7.71 23.12
CA ARG A 33 14.91 8.23 21.94
C ARG A 33 14.78 7.15 20.87
N ASN A 34 15.83 6.37 20.62
CA ASN A 34 15.79 5.28 19.63
C ASN A 34 14.76 4.21 20.03
N ILE A 35 14.76 3.77 21.29
CA ILE A 35 13.77 2.81 21.80
C ILE A 35 12.34 3.36 21.65
N GLN A 36 12.12 4.64 21.96
CA GLN A 36 10.81 5.29 21.79
C GLN A 36 10.36 5.32 20.33
N LEU A 37 11.27 5.68 19.43
CA LEU A 37 10.99 5.72 17.99
C LEU A 37 10.66 4.33 17.46
N ASP A 38 11.46 3.32 17.81
CA ASP A 38 11.24 1.94 17.37
C ASP A 38 9.92 1.38 17.93
N SER A 39 9.59 1.66 19.19
CA SER A 39 8.31 1.26 19.79
C SER A 39 7.12 1.91 19.09
N ALA A 40 7.20 3.21 18.78
CA ALA A 40 6.15 3.90 18.03
C ALA A 40 6.00 3.35 16.60
N GLN A 41 7.13 3.04 15.95
CA GLN A 41 7.15 2.40 14.63
C GLN A 41 6.55 0.99 14.66
N GLN A 42 6.86 0.19 15.68
CA GLN A 42 6.29 -1.14 15.85
C GLN A 42 4.77 -1.07 16.07
N ALA A 43 4.30 -0.14 16.90
CA ALA A 43 2.87 0.07 17.11
C ALA A 43 2.14 0.50 15.83
N GLN A 44 2.76 1.35 15.00
CA GLN A 44 2.22 1.75 13.72
C GLN A 44 2.19 0.59 12.72
N ALA A 45 3.31 -0.11 12.56
CA ALA A 45 3.41 -1.29 11.70
C ALA A 45 2.37 -2.36 12.09
N GLY A 46 2.15 -2.59 13.38
CA GLY A 46 1.11 -3.50 13.87
C GLY A 46 -0.33 -3.04 13.60
N ARG A 47 -0.59 -1.74 13.47
CA ARG A 47 -1.90 -1.22 13.02
C ARG A 47 -2.07 -1.40 11.52
N ASP A 48 -1.04 -1.08 10.74
CA ASP A 48 -1.08 -1.16 9.28
C ASP A 48 -1.19 -2.61 8.81
N TRP A 49 -0.47 -3.53 9.46
CA TRP A 49 -0.60 -4.97 9.23
C TRP A 49 -2.03 -5.47 9.48
N ARG A 50 -2.65 -5.11 10.62
CA ARG A 50 -4.05 -5.47 10.91
C ARG A 50 -5.03 -4.91 9.88
N ARG A 51 -4.83 -3.67 9.41
CA ARG A 51 -5.66 -3.06 8.36
C ARG A 51 -5.51 -3.80 7.03
N ALA A 52 -4.29 -4.18 6.67
CA ALA A 52 -4.02 -4.95 5.45
C ALA A 52 -4.66 -6.33 5.51
N GLU A 53 -4.57 -7.04 6.65
CA GLU A 53 -5.22 -8.33 6.85
C GLU A 53 -6.75 -8.23 6.75
N GLN A 54 -7.36 -7.23 7.40
CA GLN A 54 -8.81 -6.99 7.27
C GLN A 54 -9.22 -6.72 5.82
N SER A 55 -8.42 -5.94 5.09
CA SER A 55 -8.65 -5.65 3.67
C SER A 55 -8.52 -6.91 2.82
N LEU A 56 -7.56 -7.79 3.13
CA LEU A 56 -7.36 -9.05 2.43
C LEU A 56 -8.57 -9.97 2.63
N VAL A 57 -9.04 -10.12 3.87
CA VAL A 57 -10.24 -10.92 4.19
C VAL A 57 -11.46 -10.41 3.41
N ALA A 58 -11.65 -9.09 3.34
CA ALA A 58 -12.76 -8.51 2.59
C ALA A 58 -12.68 -8.83 1.08
N ILE A 59 -11.49 -8.72 0.47
CA ILE A 59 -11.30 -9.04 -0.96
C ILE A 59 -11.42 -10.54 -1.21
N GLU A 60 -10.90 -11.38 -0.32
CA GLU A 60 -11.02 -12.84 -0.43
C GLU A 60 -12.48 -13.31 -0.33
N ALA A 61 -13.32 -12.59 0.41
CA ALA A 61 -14.77 -12.81 0.43
C ALA A 61 -15.48 -12.33 -0.85
N GLU A 62 -14.99 -11.26 -1.50
CA GLU A 62 -15.58 -10.70 -2.72
C GLU A 62 -15.28 -11.56 -3.98
N ILE A 63 -14.07 -12.12 -4.08
CA ILE A 63 -13.61 -12.87 -5.26
C ILE A 63 -14.53 -14.03 -5.65
N PRO A 64 -15.01 -14.91 -4.73
CA PRO A 64 -15.94 -15.98 -5.07
C PRO A 64 -17.25 -15.46 -5.69
N ALA A 65 -17.80 -14.37 -5.17
CA ALA A 65 -19.01 -13.76 -5.71
C ALA A 65 -18.79 -13.21 -7.12
N LEU A 66 -17.66 -12.53 -7.35
CA LEU A 66 -17.28 -12.05 -8.68
C LEU A 66 -17.07 -13.19 -9.68
N ARG A 67 -16.44 -14.29 -9.25
CA ARG A 67 -16.28 -15.50 -10.10
C ARG A 67 -17.60 -16.14 -10.44
N ALA A 68 -18.53 -16.22 -9.49
CA ALA A 68 -19.88 -16.73 -9.73
C ALA A 68 -20.64 -15.85 -10.73
N GLU A 69 -20.52 -14.53 -10.61
CA GLU A 69 -21.16 -13.59 -11.53
C GLU A 69 -20.60 -13.68 -12.95
N VAL A 70 -19.27 -13.77 -13.10
CA VAL A 70 -18.64 -14.01 -14.42
C VAL A 70 -19.16 -15.30 -15.03
N ARG A 71 -19.20 -16.41 -14.27
CA ARG A 71 -19.73 -17.70 -14.76
C ARG A 71 -21.20 -17.60 -15.17
N ARG A 72 -22.02 -16.86 -14.41
CA ARG A 72 -23.44 -16.63 -14.71
C ARG A 72 -23.62 -15.84 -16.01
N LEU A 73 -22.81 -14.80 -16.22
CA LEU A 73 -22.87 -14.01 -17.45
C LEU A 73 -22.34 -14.80 -18.66
N GLU A 74 -21.33 -15.65 -18.46
CA GLU A 74 -20.83 -16.56 -19.49
C GLU A 74 -21.90 -17.56 -19.92
N THR A 75 -22.62 -18.19 -18.97
CA THR A 75 -23.70 -19.14 -19.32
C THR A 75 -24.84 -18.48 -20.08
N LEU A 76 -25.18 -17.23 -19.73
CA LEU A 76 -26.19 -16.44 -20.45
C LEU A 76 -25.74 -16.04 -21.86
N SER A 77 -24.44 -15.86 -22.09
CA SER A 77 -23.89 -15.53 -23.42
C SER A 77 -23.85 -16.72 -24.39
N VAL A 78 -23.91 -17.96 -23.88
CA VAL A 78 -23.78 -19.20 -24.67
C VAL A 78 -25.14 -19.80 -25.08
N LEU A 79 -26.26 -19.20 -24.67
CA LEU A 79 -27.59 -19.65 -25.09
C LEU A 79 -27.70 -19.62 -26.63
N PRO A 80 -27.84 -20.78 -27.30
CA PRO A 80 -27.92 -20.82 -28.75
C PRO A 80 -29.15 -20.03 -29.17
N HIS A 81 -28.99 -19.16 -30.16
CA HIS A 81 -30.12 -18.63 -30.90
C HIS A 81 -30.90 -19.82 -31.42
N GLY A 82 -32.01 -20.15 -30.74
CA GLY A 82 -32.90 -21.22 -31.18
C GLY A 82 -33.30 -20.98 -32.63
N PRO A 83 -33.49 -22.04 -33.42
CA PRO A 83 -33.82 -21.90 -34.84
C PRO A 83 -35.00 -20.95 -34.99
N VAL A 84 -34.75 -19.85 -35.70
CA VAL A 84 -35.79 -18.89 -36.07
C VAL A 84 -36.88 -19.68 -36.79
N PRO A 85 -38.13 -19.73 -36.28
CA PRO A 85 -39.18 -20.48 -36.94
C PRO A 85 -39.36 -19.93 -38.36
N PRO A 86 -39.54 -20.81 -39.37
CA PRO A 86 -39.67 -20.38 -40.76
C PRO A 86 -40.81 -19.38 -40.88
N ARG A 87 -40.49 -18.18 -41.35
CA ARG A 87 -41.45 -17.09 -41.56
C ARG A 87 -42.52 -17.57 -42.55
N ARG A 88 -43.76 -17.69 -42.08
CA ARG A 88 -44.93 -17.77 -42.96
C ARG A 88 -45.03 -16.45 -43.74
N PRO A 89 -45.05 -16.47 -45.08
CA PRO A 89 -45.27 -15.26 -45.86
C PRO A 89 -46.75 -14.87 -45.73
N GLY A 90 -47.02 -13.71 -45.14
CA GLY A 90 -48.35 -13.11 -45.12
C GLY A 90 -48.88 -12.76 -43.74
N ARG A 91 -48.30 -11.76 -43.07
CA ARG A 91 -49.07 -10.86 -42.20
C ARG A 91 -48.27 -9.58 -41.91
N LEU A 92 -48.70 -8.47 -42.50
CA LEU A 92 -48.33 -7.13 -42.06
C LEU A 92 -49.03 -6.88 -40.72
N VAL A 93 -48.32 -7.09 -39.61
CA VAL A 93 -48.70 -6.50 -38.31
C VAL A 93 -47.43 -5.95 -37.71
N GLY A 94 -47.39 -4.62 -37.59
CA GLY A 94 -46.34 -3.91 -36.87
C GLY A 94 -46.29 -4.39 -35.43
N VAL A 95 -45.20 -5.06 -35.08
CA VAL A 95 -44.73 -5.20 -33.71
C VAL A 95 -43.25 -4.91 -33.77
N LEU A 96 -42.82 -3.99 -32.92
CA LEU A 96 -41.43 -3.61 -32.70
C LEU A 96 -40.51 -4.83 -32.81
N GLN A 97 -39.68 -4.79 -33.84
CA GLN A 97 -38.60 -5.72 -34.04
C GLN A 97 -37.61 -5.50 -32.89
N GLU A 98 -37.75 -6.28 -31.82
CA GLU A 98 -36.68 -6.39 -30.82
C GLU A 98 -35.43 -6.86 -31.58
N VAL A 99 -34.48 -5.93 -31.71
CA VAL A 99 -33.21 -6.15 -32.39
C VAL A 99 -32.47 -7.26 -31.63
N PRO A 100 -32.25 -8.45 -32.23
CA PRO A 100 -31.61 -9.57 -31.53
C PRO A 100 -30.17 -9.26 -31.06
N GLY A 101 -29.57 -8.17 -31.53
CA GLY A 101 -28.22 -7.73 -31.18
C GLY A 101 -28.10 -6.83 -29.94
N ALA A 102 -29.17 -6.14 -29.52
CA ALA A 102 -29.08 -5.18 -28.41
C ALA A 102 -28.87 -5.88 -27.05
N GLY A 103 -29.56 -7.01 -26.84
CA GLY A 103 -29.38 -7.83 -25.63
C GLY A 103 -28.02 -8.53 -25.57
N ALA A 104 -27.51 -9.01 -26.70
CA ALA A 104 -26.20 -9.65 -26.79
C ALA A 104 -25.05 -8.65 -26.52
N ALA A 105 -25.12 -7.45 -27.08
CA ALA A 105 -24.14 -6.39 -26.84
C ALA A 105 -24.14 -5.89 -25.38
N ALA A 106 -25.33 -5.80 -24.76
CA ALA A 106 -25.46 -5.45 -23.34
C ALA A 106 -24.86 -6.54 -22.44
N LEU A 107 -25.12 -7.83 -22.72
CA LEU A 107 -24.54 -8.95 -21.99
C LEU A 107 -23.02 -9.03 -22.13
N ALA A 108 -22.48 -8.80 -23.34
CA ALA A 108 -21.03 -8.74 -23.57
C ALA A 108 -20.38 -7.63 -22.74
N SER A 109 -20.99 -6.45 -22.72
CA SER A 109 -20.51 -5.31 -21.91
C SER A 109 -20.53 -5.60 -20.41
N GLN A 110 -21.58 -6.28 -19.92
CA GLN A 110 -21.67 -6.71 -18.52
C GLN A 110 -20.60 -7.74 -18.17
N LEU A 111 -20.34 -8.70 -19.07
CA LEU A 111 -19.32 -9.73 -18.88
C LEU A 111 -17.92 -9.12 -18.81
N ASP A 112 -17.60 -8.17 -19.71
CA ASP A 112 -16.32 -7.48 -19.71
C ASP A 112 -16.11 -6.64 -18.44
N ASN A 113 -17.17 -6.00 -17.94
CA ASN A 113 -17.14 -5.29 -16.67
C ASN A 113 -16.90 -6.25 -15.49
N ALA A 114 -17.64 -7.36 -15.42
CA ALA A 114 -17.47 -8.37 -14.37
C ALA A 114 -16.06 -8.98 -14.37
N ARG A 115 -15.51 -9.28 -15.55
CA ARG A 115 -14.11 -9.74 -15.72
C ARG A 115 -13.11 -8.70 -15.26
N SER A 116 -13.33 -7.43 -15.61
CA SER A 116 -12.45 -6.32 -15.19
C SER A 116 -12.44 -6.16 -13.66
N ARG A 117 -13.61 -6.26 -13.01
CA ARG A 117 -13.74 -6.22 -11.55
C ARG A 117 -13.03 -7.40 -10.89
N LEU A 118 -13.20 -8.61 -11.43
CA LEU A 118 -12.50 -9.80 -10.94
C LEU A 118 -10.98 -9.64 -11.03
N ALA A 119 -10.47 -9.21 -12.19
CA ALA A 119 -9.04 -8.99 -12.41
C ALA A 119 -8.48 -7.88 -11.50
N GLN A 120 -9.28 -6.86 -11.17
CA GLN A 120 -8.88 -5.84 -10.20
C GLN A 120 -8.83 -6.40 -8.78
N ALA A 121 -9.84 -7.18 -8.36
CA ALA A 121 -9.88 -7.81 -7.05
C ALA A 121 -8.71 -8.78 -6.85
N GLU A 122 -8.37 -9.59 -7.85
CA GLU A 122 -7.24 -10.51 -7.80
C GLU A 122 -5.88 -9.78 -7.72
N ARG A 123 -5.72 -8.69 -8.46
CA ARG A 123 -4.53 -7.81 -8.34
C ARG A 123 -4.42 -7.22 -6.94
N ARG A 124 -5.51 -6.66 -6.40
CA ARG A 124 -5.54 -6.11 -5.04
C ARG A 124 -5.20 -7.18 -3.99
N ARG A 125 -5.71 -8.41 -4.15
CA ARG A 125 -5.35 -9.55 -3.28
C ARG A 125 -3.84 -9.78 -3.28
N SER A 126 -3.24 -9.87 -4.46
CA SER A 126 -1.79 -10.08 -4.59
C SER A 126 -0.97 -8.94 -3.97
N THR A 127 -1.39 -7.69 -4.16
CA THR A 127 -0.74 -6.53 -3.56
C THR A 127 -0.82 -6.58 -2.03
N LEU A 128 -2.01 -6.83 -1.46
CA LEU A 128 -2.18 -6.92 0.00
C LEU A 128 -1.39 -8.08 0.61
N GLN A 129 -1.30 -9.22 -0.08
CA GLN A 129 -0.46 -10.32 0.36
C GLN A 129 1.02 -9.91 0.43
N ALA A 130 1.52 -9.18 -0.57
CA ALA A 130 2.87 -8.65 -0.56
C ALA A 130 3.09 -7.62 0.56
N GLU A 131 2.13 -6.71 0.78
CA GLU A 131 2.17 -5.73 1.87
C GLU A 131 2.20 -6.40 3.25
N ILE A 132 1.40 -7.45 3.46
CA ILE A 132 1.39 -8.23 4.71
C ILE A 132 2.74 -8.92 4.92
N SER A 133 3.30 -9.54 3.89
CA SER A 133 4.64 -10.15 3.98
C SER A 133 5.72 -9.12 4.29
N GLN A 134 5.67 -7.95 3.67
CA GLN A 134 6.60 -6.85 3.92
C GLN A 134 6.46 -6.33 5.36
N ALA A 135 5.23 -6.08 5.82
CA ALA A 135 4.96 -5.61 7.17
C ALA A 135 5.44 -6.61 8.24
N ARG A 136 5.31 -7.92 7.99
CA ARG A 136 5.87 -8.96 8.87
C ARG A 136 7.40 -8.88 8.96
N ASN A 137 8.08 -8.71 7.82
CA ASN A 137 9.54 -8.56 7.80
C ASN A 137 10.00 -7.29 8.53
N ASP A 138 9.27 -6.19 8.35
CA ASP A 138 9.57 -4.91 9.01
C ASP A 138 9.39 -5.00 10.53
N LEU A 139 8.32 -5.68 11.01
CA LEU A 139 8.12 -5.96 12.42
C LEU A 139 9.29 -6.77 13.01
N SER A 140 9.69 -7.87 12.36
CA SER A 140 10.84 -8.67 12.82
C SER A 140 12.17 -7.92 12.77
N ARG A 141 12.30 -6.88 11.94
CA ARG A 141 13.47 -5.99 11.95
C ARG A 141 13.41 -5.02 13.12
N LEU A 142 12.25 -4.41 13.37
CA LEU A 142 12.03 -3.49 14.48
C LEU A 142 12.23 -4.18 15.84
N GLU A 143 11.75 -5.41 15.98
CA GLU A 143 11.95 -6.23 17.19
C GLU A 143 13.45 -6.40 17.49
N ARG A 144 14.25 -6.79 16.50
CA ARG A 144 15.71 -6.91 16.65
C ARG A 144 16.38 -5.57 16.98
N ASN A 145 15.92 -4.47 16.38
CA ASN A 145 16.44 -3.14 16.68
C ASN A 145 16.15 -2.74 18.13
N MET A 146 14.93 -3.00 18.62
CA MET A 146 14.56 -2.76 20.00
C MET A 146 15.39 -3.60 20.97
N GLU A 147 15.56 -4.90 20.69
CA GLU A 147 16.42 -5.78 21.49
C GLU A 147 17.86 -5.24 21.58
N ASN A 148 18.43 -4.81 20.46
CA ASN A 148 19.77 -4.21 20.42
C ASN A 148 19.86 -2.91 21.21
N ASN A 149 18.87 -2.02 21.05
CA ASN A 149 18.84 -0.73 21.75
C ASN A 149 18.63 -0.92 23.27
N VAL A 150 17.82 -1.91 23.68
CA VAL A 150 17.65 -2.28 25.10
C VAL A 150 18.95 -2.88 25.65
N ALA A 151 19.63 -3.76 24.91
CA ALA A 151 20.93 -4.29 25.31
C ALA A 151 21.98 -3.18 25.46
N GLU A 152 22.03 -2.21 24.53
CA GLU A 152 22.91 -1.03 24.62
C GLU A 152 22.57 -0.18 25.86
N PHE A 153 21.29 0.01 26.17
CA PHE A 153 20.83 0.74 27.35
C PHE A 153 21.34 0.11 28.66
N HIS A 154 21.27 -1.22 28.76
CA HIS A 154 21.83 -1.97 29.90
C HIS A 154 23.35 -1.89 29.95
N ALA A 155 24.04 -2.11 28.82
CA ALA A 155 25.50 -2.09 28.75
C ALA A 155 26.10 -0.71 29.11
N THR A 156 25.37 0.37 28.82
CA THR A 156 25.80 1.76 29.13
C THR A 156 25.41 2.24 30.52
N GLY A 157 24.76 1.40 31.34
CA GLY A 157 24.41 1.74 32.72
C GLY A 157 23.34 2.84 32.85
N CYS A 158 22.49 3.00 31.83
CA CYS A 158 21.47 4.06 31.78
C CYS A 158 20.23 3.79 32.66
N GLU A 159 20.27 2.73 33.48
CA GLU A 159 19.16 2.15 34.26
C GLU A 159 18.62 3.05 35.39
N GLY A 160 19.37 4.09 35.79
CA GLY A 160 19.03 4.98 36.92
C GLY A 160 17.78 5.85 36.76
N ARG A 161 17.08 5.78 35.62
CA ARG A 161 15.77 6.41 35.42
C ARG A 161 14.78 5.39 34.85
N PRO A 162 13.68 5.05 35.56
CA PRO A 162 12.69 4.13 35.04
C PRO A 162 12.11 4.68 33.74
N MET A 163 12.05 3.81 32.74
CA MET A 163 11.45 4.13 31.46
C MET A 163 9.93 3.87 31.55
N ASN A 164 9.13 4.92 31.42
CA ASN A 164 7.67 4.89 31.63
C ASN A 164 6.85 4.31 30.45
N TRP A 165 7.33 3.27 29.75
CA TRP A 165 6.62 2.72 28.56
C TRP A 165 5.86 1.40 28.82
N VAL A 166 6.02 0.78 29.99
CA VAL A 166 5.27 -0.44 30.35
C VAL A 166 3.95 -0.06 31.02
N ARG A 167 2.97 0.43 30.24
CA ARG A 167 1.52 0.40 30.52
C ARG A 167 0.77 1.13 29.40
N GLN A 168 0.31 0.39 28.39
CA GLN A 168 -0.97 0.61 27.71
C GLN A 168 -1.52 -0.75 27.28
#